data_AF-A0AAV4MID6-F1
#
_entry.id   AF-A0AAV4MID6-F1
#
_cell.length_a   1.000
_cell.length_b   1.000
_cell.length_c   1.000
_cell.angle_alpha   90.00
_cell.angle_beta   90.00
_cell.angle_gamma   90.00
#
_symmetry.space_group_name_H-M   'P 1'
#
loop_
_entity.id
_entity.type
_entity.pdbx_description
1 polymer ?
#
loop_
_entity_poly.entity_id
_entity_poly.type
_entity_poly.pdbx_seq_one_letter_code
_entity_poly.pdbx_strand_id
1 'polypeptide(L)'
;MEKRIFFLVPTVPLVTQQAKTIRDHTDLKVKGYYGEMDVDSWDKDKWIEEFQNHEVLVMTAEIFRIIVDHAFIPLKRIQLLIIDECHRAQGEHPYRQALKCFGTLSLEEMPRIFGLSASLLNGKCKSSKLEKCLRELEMTLRSTIVTASDISDICKYGTDPDEYIILYEKYEISSTLNNECLDVISEIKLSKPDEKENSRKKNLLF
;
A
#
# COMPACT_ATOMS: atom_id res chain seq x y z
N MET A 1 -10.74 12.84 -27.37
CA MET A 1 -9.90 12.40 -26.22
C MET A 1 -9.12 11.17 -26.63
N GLU A 2 -7.81 11.18 -26.49
CA GLU A 2 -6.92 10.04 -26.78
C GLU A 2 -6.91 9.03 -25.62
N LYS A 3 -6.19 7.91 -25.77
CA LYS A 3 -6.09 6.94 -24.67
C LYS A 3 -5.09 7.40 -23.59
N ARG A 4 -5.26 6.90 -22.36
CA ARG A 4 -4.49 7.30 -21.17
C ARG A 4 -3.88 6.12 -20.44
N ILE A 5 -2.76 6.40 -19.78
CA ILE A 5 -2.07 5.46 -18.92
C ILE A 5 -2.33 5.87 -17.47
N PHE A 6 -2.73 4.91 -16.64
CA PHE A 6 -2.88 5.11 -15.21
C PHE A 6 -1.81 4.31 -14.48
N PHE A 7 -1.12 4.94 -13.55
CA PHE A 7 -0.15 4.31 -12.66
C PHE A 7 -0.64 4.45 -11.23
N LEU A 8 -1.06 3.34 -10.63
CA LEU A 8 -1.61 3.34 -9.29
C LEU A 8 -0.54 2.96 -8.27
N VAL A 9 -0.44 3.73 -7.19
CA VAL A 9 0.49 3.50 -6.09
C VAL A 9 -0.24 3.43 -4.75
N PRO A 10 0.33 2.77 -3.73
CA PRO A 10 -0.36 2.58 -2.46
C PRO A 10 -0.35 3.81 -1.55
N THR A 11 0.58 4.76 -1.74
CA THR A 11 0.76 5.91 -0.82
C THR A 11 1.01 7.20 -1.57
N VAL A 12 0.71 8.34 -0.92
CA VAL A 12 0.89 9.68 -1.49
C VAL A 12 2.36 10.00 -1.83
N PRO A 13 3.37 9.69 -0.98
CA PRO A 13 4.77 9.94 -1.35
C PRO A 13 5.19 9.24 -2.64
N LEU A 14 4.69 8.02 -2.87
CA LEU A 14 4.97 7.26 -4.09
C LEU A 14 4.33 7.90 -5.33
N VAL A 15 3.23 8.66 -5.19
CA VAL A 15 2.63 9.37 -6.32
C VAL A 15 3.63 10.37 -6.88
N THR A 16 4.20 11.20 -6.01
CA THR A 16 5.18 12.23 -6.38
C THR A 16 6.46 11.59 -6.92
N GLN A 17 6.95 10.53 -6.26
CA GLN A 17 8.16 9.83 -6.67
C GLN A 17 8.01 9.22 -8.07
N GLN A 18 6.98 8.41 -8.29
CA GLN A 18 6.78 7.74 -9.58
C GLN A 18 6.46 8.74 -10.69
N ALA A 19 5.64 9.75 -10.43
CA ALA A 19 5.38 10.81 -11.41
C ALA A 19 6.66 11.54 -11.82
N LYS A 20 7.57 11.81 -10.87
CA LYS A 20 8.87 12.43 -11.17
C LYS A 20 9.73 11.50 -12.02
N THR A 21 9.88 10.25 -11.63
CA THR A 21 10.69 9.27 -12.38
C THR A 21 10.20 9.14 -13.82
N ILE A 22 8.89 9.04 -14.05
CA ILE A 22 8.35 8.91 -15.42
C ILE A 22 8.61 10.19 -16.23
N ARG A 23 8.45 11.38 -15.64
CA ARG A 23 8.78 12.65 -16.29
C ARG A 23 10.24 12.78 -16.67
N ASP A 24 11.14 12.32 -15.80
CA ASP A 24 12.57 12.47 -16.01
C ASP A 24 13.11 11.52 -17.10
N HIS A 25 12.38 10.44 -17.41
CA HIS A 25 12.81 9.39 -18.34
C HIS A 25 11.95 9.27 -19.61
N THR A 26 10.92 10.11 -19.77
CA THR A 26 10.03 10.10 -20.94
C THR A 26 9.59 11.51 -21.31
N ASP A 27 9.25 11.74 -22.57
CA ASP A 27 8.67 13.01 -23.04
C ASP A 27 7.14 13.11 -22.82
N LEU A 28 6.56 12.18 -22.04
CA LEU A 28 5.12 12.12 -21.81
C LEU A 28 4.66 13.21 -20.84
N LYS A 29 3.43 13.70 -21.05
CA LYS A 29 2.78 14.61 -20.10
C LYS A 29 2.26 13.83 -18.90
N VAL A 30 2.97 13.91 -17.77
CA VAL A 30 2.66 13.15 -16.56
C VAL A 30 2.23 14.07 -15.43
N LYS A 31 1.17 13.69 -14.70
CA LYS A 31 0.76 14.38 -13.47
C LYS A 31 0.40 13.39 -12.36
N GLY A 32 0.73 13.78 -11.13
CA GLY A 32 0.39 13.06 -9.90
C GLY A 32 -0.88 13.63 -9.26
N TYR A 33 -1.73 12.75 -8.69
CA TYR A 33 -2.98 13.11 -8.02
C TYR A 33 -3.07 12.42 -6.66
N TYR A 34 -3.35 13.20 -5.60
CA TYR A 34 -3.47 12.74 -4.22
C TYR A 34 -4.48 13.61 -3.46
N GLY A 35 -5.00 13.12 -2.32
CA GLY A 35 -6.17 13.71 -1.63
C GLY A 35 -6.02 15.19 -1.23
N GLU A 36 -4.82 15.65 -0.88
CA GLU A 36 -4.59 17.07 -0.53
C GLU A 36 -4.77 18.04 -1.70
N MET A 37 -4.89 17.54 -2.93
CA MET A 37 -5.22 18.34 -4.12
C MET A 37 -6.72 18.60 -4.28
N ASP A 38 -7.53 18.24 -3.27
CA ASP A 38 -9.00 18.34 -3.26
C ASP A 38 -9.66 17.67 -4.47
N VAL A 39 -9.04 16.58 -4.95
CA VAL A 39 -9.50 15.82 -6.12
C VAL A 39 -10.86 15.16 -5.91
N ASP A 40 -11.29 15.01 -4.65
CA ASP A 40 -12.58 14.44 -4.28
C ASP A 40 -13.74 15.42 -4.54
N SER A 41 -13.45 16.72 -4.64
CA SER A 41 -14.46 17.76 -4.95
C SER A 41 -14.60 18.01 -6.45
N TRP A 42 -13.75 17.41 -7.28
CA TRP A 42 -13.71 17.67 -8.71
C TRP A 42 -14.88 17.04 -9.44
N ASP A 43 -15.51 17.84 -10.30
CA ASP A 43 -16.55 17.36 -11.19
C ASP A 43 -15.97 16.66 -12.44
N LYS A 44 -16.89 16.16 -13.27
CA LYS A 44 -16.55 15.46 -14.49
C LYS A 44 -15.78 16.35 -15.48
N ASP A 45 -16.12 17.63 -15.56
CA ASP A 45 -15.50 18.54 -16.54
C ASP A 45 -14.05 18.81 -16.16
N LYS A 46 -13.75 18.96 -14.87
CA LYS A 46 -12.38 19.08 -14.38
C LYS A 46 -11.56 17.82 -14.68
N TRP A 47 -12.10 16.63 -14.44
CA TRP A 47 -11.41 15.38 -14.80
C TRP A 47 -11.18 15.26 -16.31
N ILE A 48 -12.15 15.65 -17.14
CA ILE A 48 -12.00 15.67 -18.59
C ILE A 48 -10.86 16.59 -19.03
N GLU A 49 -10.73 17.78 -18.44
CA GLU A 49 -9.61 18.70 -18.69
C GLU A 49 -8.26 18.04 -18.35
N GLU A 50 -8.17 17.40 -17.19
CA GLU A 50 -6.95 16.71 -16.75
C GLU A 50 -6.58 15.53 -17.65
N PHE A 51 -7.58 14.77 -18.10
CA PHE A 51 -7.40 13.74 -19.12
C PHE A 51 -7.02 14.35 -20.48
N GLN A 52 -7.37 15.58 -20.82
CA GLN A 52 -6.93 16.17 -22.10
C GLN A 52 -5.48 16.63 -22.04
N ASN A 53 -5.04 17.13 -20.88
CA ASN A 53 -3.73 17.76 -20.71
C ASN A 53 -2.60 16.77 -20.37
N HIS A 54 -2.93 15.57 -19.86
CA HIS A 54 -1.93 14.58 -19.43
C HIS A 54 -2.15 13.23 -20.10
N GLU A 55 -1.06 12.54 -20.41
CA GLU A 55 -1.02 11.21 -21.02
C GLU A 55 -0.89 10.11 -19.97
N VAL A 56 -0.12 10.39 -18.89
CA VAL A 56 0.11 9.49 -17.77
C VAL A 56 -0.41 10.14 -16.48
N LEU A 57 -1.30 9.43 -15.79
CA LEU A 57 -1.89 9.87 -14.54
C LEU A 57 -1.42 8.93 -13.41
N VAL A 58 -0.64 9.47 -12.49
CA VAL A 58 -0.14 8.72 -11.32
C VAL A 58 -1.03 9.06 -10.13
N MET A 59 -1.60 8.09 -9.44
CA MET A 59 -2.53 8.37 -8.34
C MET A 59 -2.63 7.24 -7.33
N THR A 60 -3.28 7.50 -6.21
CA THR A 60 -3.64 6.45 -5.26
C THR A 60 -4.79 5.58 -5.78
N ALA A 61 -4.90 4.38 -5.24
CA ALA A 61 -5.97 3.43 -5.56
C ALA A 61 -7.38 4.04 -5.43
N GLU A 62 -7.57 4.87 -4.41
CA GLU A 62 -8.88 5.42 -4.05
C GLU A 62 -9.37 6.44 -5.08
N ILE A 63 -8.48 7.32 -5.54
CA ILE A 63 -8.81 8.32 -6.58
C ILE A 63 -9.22 7.61 -7.87
N PHE A 64 -8.48 6.56 -8.26
CA PHE A 64 -8.82 5.79 -9.45
C PHE A 64 -10.17 5.08 -9.31
N ARG A 65 -10.47 4.53 -8.12
CA ARG A 65 -11.78 3.94 -7.81
C ARG A 65 -12.89 4.97 -8.02
N ILE A 66 -12.76 6.18 -7.47
CA ILE A 66 -13.73 7.27 -7.64
C ILE A 66 -13.93 7.61 -9.13
N ILE A 67 -12.86 7.74 -9.90
CA ILE A 67 -12.90 8.04 -11.35
C ILE A 67 -13.70 6.99 -12.12
N VAL A 68 -13.47 5.70 -11.81
CA VAL A 68 -14.12 4.58 -12.49
C VAL A 68 -15.57 4.42 -12.05
N ASP A 69 -15.85 4.52 -10.75
CA ASP A 69 -17.20 4.37 -10.18
C ASP A 69 -18.15 5.46 -10.69
N HIS A 70 -17.66 6.69 -10.86
CA HIS A 70 -18.44 7.80 -11.42
C HIS A 70 -18.38 7.87 -12.96
N ALA A 71 -17.70 6.92 -13.61
CA ALA A 71 -17.53 6.87 -15.07
C ALA A 71 -17.01 8.18 -15.68
N PHE A 72 -16.06 8.85 -15.02
CA PHE A 72 -15.45 10.08 -15.53
C PHE A 72 -14.62 9.84 -16.79
N ILE A 73 -14.06 8.63 -16.93
CA ILE A 73 -13.41 8.17 -18.16
C ILE A 73 -14.06 6.86 -18.67
N PRO A 74 -14.37 6.75 -19.97
CA PRO A 74 -14.77 5.47 -20.55
C PRO A 74 -13.61 4.47 -20.43
N LEU A 75 -13.84 3.28 -19.89
CA LEU A 75 -12.76 2.31 -19.62
C LEU A 75 -11.92 1.96 -20.86
N LYS A 76 -12.52 1.90 -22.06
CA LYS A 76 -11.82 1.69 -23.33
C LYS A 76 -10.81 2.79 -23.73
N ARG A 77 -10.88 3.96 -23.07
CA ARG A 77 -9.90 5.04 -23.19
C ARG A 77 -8.70 4.83 -22.27
N ILE A 78 -8.72 3.85 -21.38
CA ILE A 78 -7.54 3.41 -20.64
C ILE A 78 -6.73 2.48 -21.56
N GLN A 79 -5.49 2.86 -21.87
CA GLN A 79 -4.59 2.02 -22.67
C GLN A 79 -3.84 1.00 -21.83
N LEU A 80 -3.38 1.45 -20.66
CA LEU A 80 -2.56 0.66 -19.74
C LEU A 80 -2.89 1.10 -18.32
N LEU A 81 -3.17 0.13 -17.46
CA LEU A 81 -3.33 0.29 -16.03
C LEU A 81 -2.17 -0.43 -15.33
N ILE A 82 -1.25 0.34 -14.76
CA ILE A 82 -0.14 -0.16 -13.96
C ILE A 82 -0.57 -0.11 -12.49
N ILE A 83 -0.43 -1.20 -11.77
CA ILE A 83 -0.77 -1.31 -10.35
C ILE A 83 0.47 -1.71 -9.58
N ASP A 84 1.02 -0.77 -8.81
CA ASP A 84 2.09 -1.04 -7.85
C ASP A 84 1.52 -1.71 -6.59
N GLU A 85 2.31 -2.58 -5.98
CA GLU A 85 1.87 -3.49 -4.91
C GLU A 85 0.56 -4.24 -5.27
N CYS A 86 0.51 -4.83 -6.47
CA CYS A 86 -0.68 -5.42 -7.05
C CYS A 86 -1.27 -6.57 -6.21
N HIS A 87 -0.46 -7.19 -5.34
CA HIS A 87 -0.91 -8.20 -4.38
C HIS A 87 -2.03 -7.70 -3.45
N ARG A 88 -2.15 -6.38 -3.27
CA ARG A 88 -3.24 -5.75 -2.50
C ARG A 88 -4.60 -5.80 -3.20
N ALA A 89 -4.70 -6.20 -4.48
CA ALA A 89 -5.97 -6.29 -5.22
C ALA A 89 -6.84 -7.49 -4.77
N GLN A 90 -7.15 -7.57 -3.47
CA GLN A 90 -7.89 -8.64 -2.82
C GLN A 90 -8.91 -8.07 -1.83
N GLY A 91 -9.90 -8.88 -1.43
CA GLY A 91 -10.95 -8.46 -0.49
C GLY A 91 -11.71 -7.21 -0.93
N GLU A 92 -11.75 -6.21 -0.06
CA GLU A 92 -12.39 -4.91 -0.29
C GLU A 92 -11.39 -3.77 -0.54
N HIS A 93 -10.16 -4.11 -0.95
CA HIS A 93 -9.17 -3.08 -1.28
C HIS A 93 -9.60 -2.28 -2.53
N PRO A 94 -9.34 -0.96 -2.58
CA PRO A 94 -9.79 -0.10 -3.70
C PRO A 94 -9.31 -0.56 -5.08
N TYR A 95 -8.11 -1.15 -5.18
CA TYR A 95 -7.65 -1.80 -6.43
C TYR A 95 -8.63 -2.83 -6.96
N ARG A 96 -9.11 -3.74 -6.09
CA ARG A 96 -10.05 -4.77 -6.49
C ARG A 96 -11.41 -4.19 -6.83
N GLN A 97 -11.86 -3.19 -6.07
CA GLN A 97 -13.14 -2.53 -6.31
C GLN A 97 -13.16 -1.83 -7.67
N ALA A 98 -12.13 -1.06 -8.00
CA ALA A 98 -12.02 -0.38 -9.30
C ALA A 98 -12.03 -1.38 -10.48
N LEU A 99 -11.42 -2.55 -10.32
CA LEU A 99 -11.39 -3.60 -11.33
C LEU A 99 -12.72 -4.34 -11.51
N LYS A 100 -13.66 -4.27 -10.56
CA LYS A 100 -15.00 -4.87 -10.71
C LYS A 100 -15.73 -4.30 -11.94
N CYS A 101 -15.59 -3.00 -12.21
CA CYS A 101 -16.21 -2.33 -13.36
C CYS A 101 -15.66 -2.79 -14.72
N PHE A 102 -14.49 -3.41 -14.75
CA PHE A 102 -13.91 -3.97 -15.97
C PHE A 102 -14.60 -5.30 -16.33
N GLY A 103 -15.33 -5.91 -15.39
CA GLY A 103 -16.11 -7.14 -15.51
C GLY A 103 -16.92 -7.24 -16.80
N THR A 104 -17.51 -6.13 -17.22
CA THR A 104 -18.51 -6.03 -18.30
C THR A 104 -17.92 -5.70 -19.68
N LEU A 105 -16.62 -5.44 -19.78
CA LEU A 105 -15.96 -5.08 -21.04
C LEU A 105 -15.76 -6.30 -21.95
N SER A 106 -15.84 -6.07 -23.26
CA SER A 106 -15.39 -7.05 -24.25
C SER A 106 -13.85 -7.14 -24.26
N LEU A 107 -13.32 -8.20 -24.87
CA LEU A 107 -11.87 -8.40 -24.96
C LEU A 107 -11.16 -7.28 -25.73
N GLU A 108 -11.82 -6.70 -26.73
CA GLU A 108 -11.28 -5.63 -27.58
C GLU A 108 -11.24 -4.27 -26.87
N GLU A 109 -12.16 -4.05 -25.92
CA GLU A 109 -12.25 -2.82 -25.13
C GLU A 109 -11.44 -2.88 -23.83
N MET A 110 -10.93 -4.07 -23.48
CA MET A 110 -10.19 -4.32 -22.25
C MET A 110 -8.84 -3.58 -22.24
N PRO A 111 -8.58 -2.72 -21.23
CA PRO A 111 -7.26 -2.13 -21.05
C PRO A 111 -6.21 -3.19 -20.73
N ARG A 112 -4.96 -2.95 -21.11
CA ARG A 112 -3.85 -3.78 -20.63
C ARG A 112 -3.65 -3.51 -19.14
N ILE A 113 -3.57 -4.56 -18.33
CA ILE A 113 -3.29 -4.46 -16.90
C ILE A 113 -1.90 -5.02 -16.64
N PHE A 114 -1.09 -4.29 -15.89
CA PHE A 114 0.26 -4.70 -15.51
C PHE A 114 0.44 -4.49 -14.01
N GLY A 115 0.70 -5.59 -13.29
CA GLY A 115 0.87 -5.56 -11.84
C GLY A 115 2.33 -5.71 -11.44
N LEU A 116 2.79 -4.86 -10.52
CA LEU A 116 4.11 -4.93 -9.91
C LEU A 116 3.96 -5.32 -8.44
N SER A 117 4.78 -6.27 -7.98
CA SER A 117 4.82 -6.64 -6.57
C SER A 117 6.07 -7.43 -6.24
N ALA A 118 6.69 -7.15 -5.09
CA ALA A 118 7.80 -7.94 -4.57
C ALA A 118 7.34 -9.26 -3.91
N SER A 119 6.10 -9.29 -3.40
CA SER A 119 5.44 -10.46 -2.83
C SER A 119 4.04 -10.61 -3.40
N LEU A 120 3.59 -11.84 -3.66
CA LEU A 120 2.24 -12.10 -4.20
C LEU A 120 1.19 -12.36 -3.10
N LEU A 121 1.58 -12.30 -1.83
CA LEU A 121 0.75 -12.69 -0.69
C LEU A 121 0.56 -11.56 0.31
N ASN A 122 -0.70 -11.35 0.73
CA ASN A 122 -1.06 -10.47 1.85
C ASN A 122 -0.88 -11.20 3.20
N GLY A 123 0.35 -11.54 3.55
CA GLY A 123 0.70 -12.17 4.82
C GLY A 123 0.72 -13.70 4.80
N LYS A 124 0.46 -14.32 5.95
CA LYS A 124 0.64 -15.78 6.15
C LYS A 124 -0.39 -16.56 5.33
N CYS A 125 0.09 -17.35 4.37
CA CYS A 125 -0.72 -18.28 3.60
C CYS A 125 -0.29 -19.72 3.90
N LYS A 126 -1.27 -20.61 4.13
CA LYS A 126 -0.99 -22.05 4.20
C LYS A 126 -0.65 -22.54 2.78
N SER A 127 0.32 -23.44 2.64
CA SER A 127 0.73 -23.96 1.33
C SER A 127 -0.45 -24.52 0.52
N SER A 128 -1.44 -25.15 1.18
CA SER A 128 -2.66 -25.67 0.54
C SER A 128 -3.59 -24.61 -0.06
N LYS A 129 -3.45 -23.33 0.32
CA LYS A 129 -4.26 -22.22 -0.19
C LYS A 129 -3.51 -21.35 -1.21
N LEU A 130 -2.20 -21.54 -1.34
CA LEU A 130 -1.34 -20.69 -2.16
C LEU A 130 -1.83 -20.61 -3.60
N GLU A 131 -1.98 -21.76 -4.26
CA GLU A 131 -2.41 -21.82 -5.67
C GLU A 131 -3.76 -21.13 -5.87
N LYS A 132 -4.71 -21.30 -4.93
CA LYS A 132 -6.00 -20.63 -4.97
C LYS A 132 -5.86 -19.11 -4.89
N CYS A 133 -5.03 -18.61 -3.96
CA CYS A 133 -4.79 -17.17 -3.80
C CYS A 133 -4.14 -16.56 -5.05
N LEU A 134 -3.17 -17.25 -5.65
CA LEU A 134 -2.52 -16.79 -6.88
C LEU A 134 -3.52 -16.72 -8.04
N ARG A 135 -4.32 -17.77 -8.21
CA ARG A 135 -5.36 -17.83 -9.25
C ARG A 135 -6.43 -16.75 -9.06
N GLU A 136 -6.83 -16.47 -7.83
CA GLU A 136 -7.76 -15.36 -7.52
C GLU A 136 -7.16 -14.00 -7.89
N LEU A 137 -5.86 -13.80 -7.67
CA LEU A 137 -5.16 -12.58 -8.05
C LEU A 137 -5.08 -12.44 -9.58
N GLU A 138 -4.71 -13.50 -10.30
CA GLU A 138 -4.70 -13.54 -11.77
C GLU A 138 -6.07 -13.23 -12.36
N MET A 139 -7.12 -13.82 -11.81
CA MET A 139 -8.51 -13.55 -12.22
C MET A 139 -8.91 -12.10 -11.94
N THR A 140 -8.49 -11.54 -10.81
CA THR A 140 -8.83 -10.15 -10.44
C THR A 140 -8.12 -9.16 -11.35
N LEU A 141 -6.84 -9.36 -11.62
CA LEU A 141 -6.03 -8.50 -12.49
C LEU A 141 -6.19 -8.82 -13.97
N ARG A 142 -6.88 -9.93 -14.31
CA ARG A 142 -6.97 -10.49 -15.67
C ARG A 142 -5.62 -10.56 -16.35
N SER A 143 -4.63 -11.03 -15.60
CA SER A 143 -3.22 -11.04 -15.96
C SER A 143 -2.61 -12.38 -15.54
N THR A 144 -1.49 -12.74 -16.15
CA THR A 144 -0.72 -13.93 -15.76
C THR A 144 0.41 -13.53 -14.82
N ILE A 145 0.58 -14.27 -13.73
CA ILE A 145 1.69 -14.08 -12.81
C ILE A 145 2.97 -14.62 -13.45
N VAL A 146 4.03 -13.82 -13.43
CA VAL A 146 5.35 -14.19 -13.90
C VAL A 146 6.36 -13.86 -12.81
N THR A 147 7.17 -14.83 -12.42
CA THR A 147 8.33 -14.63 -11.55
C THR A 147 9.59 -14.57 -12.39
N ALA A 148 10.60 -13.81 -11.97
CA ALA A 148 11.87 -13.79 -12.66
C ALA A 148 12.48 -15.20 -12.69
N SER A 149 12.87 -15.65 -13.87
CA SER A 149 13.44 -16.98 -14.10
C SER A 149 14.89 -17.09 -13.63
N ASP A 150 15.63 -15.99 -13.64
CA ASP A 150 17.04 -15.95 -13.25
C ASP A 150 17.21 -15.36 -11.85
N ILE A 151 16.90 -16.18 -10.86
CA ILE A 151 17.07 -15.85 -9.45
C ILE A 151 18.57 -15.59 -9.15
N SER A 152 19.48 -16.21 -9.89
CA SER A 152 20.92 -16.15 -9.61
C SER A 152 21.53 -14.78 -9.86
N ASP A 153 21.10 -14.10 -10.93
CA ASP A 153 21.52 -12.73 -11.22
C ASP A 153 20.85 -11.70 -10.29
N ILE A 154 19.62 -11.97 -9.85
CA ILE A 154 18.90 -11.10 -8.91
C ILE A 154 19.50 -11.19 -7.50
N CYS A 155 19.89 -12.39 -7.05
CA CYS A 155 20.54 -12.60 -5.76
C CYS A 155 21.83 -11.79 -5.59
N LYS A 156 22.55 -11.47 -6.69
CA LYS A 156 23.75 -10.61 -6.64
C LYS A 156 23.48 -9.18 -6.17
N TYR A 157 22.26 -8.70 -6.36
CA TYR A 157 21.83 -7.34 -6.00
C TYR A 157 20.83 -7.33 -4.85
N GLY A 158 20.44 -8.52 -4.36
CA GLY A 158 19.55 -8.71 -3.23
C GLY A 158 20.31 -8.82 -1.91
N THR A 159 19.59 -8.63 -0.81
CA THR A 159 20.09 -8.96 0.54
C THR A 159 19.95 -10.47 0.76
N ASP A 160 21.03 -11.13 1.17
CA ASP A 160 21.05 -12.56 1.53
C ASP A 160 21.49 -12.71 3.00
N PRO A 161 20.60 -12.44 3.97
CA PRO A 161 20.94 -12.53 5.39
C PRO A 161 20.98 -13.98 5.87
N ASP A 162 21.97 -14.32 6.69
CA ASP A 162 21.97 -15.57 7.44
C ASP A 162 20.90 -15.54 8.53
N GLU A 163 19.88 -16.39 8.40
CA GLU A 163 18.78 -16.50 9.36
C GLU A 163 18.99 -17.66 10.33
N TYR A 164 18.96 -17.37 11.64
CA TYR A 164 19.12 -18.36 12.70
C TYR A 164 17.88 -18.44 13.60
N ILE A 165 17.37 -19.65 13.82
CA ILE A 165 16.30 -19.92 14.80
C ILE A 165 16.96 -20.41 16.08
N ILE A 166 16.99 -19.57 17.11
CA ILE A 166 17.52 -19.91 18.43
C ILE A 166 16.35 -20.22 19.37
N LEU A 167 16.22 -21.49 19.73
CA LEU A 167 15.24 -21.94 20.72
C LEU A 167 15.83 -21.78 22.12
N TYR A 168 15.07 -21.19 23.03
CA TYR A 168 15.44 -21.08 24.44
C TYR A 168 14.30 -21.58 25.32
N GLU A 169 14.65 -22.18 26.45
CA GLU A 169 13.66 -22.54 27.46
C GLU A 169 13.20 -21.30 28.22
N LYS A 170 11.94 -21.29 28.65
CA LYS A 170 11.43 -20.22 29.52
C LYS A 170 12.26 -20.23 30.80
N TYR A 171 13.04 -19.17 31.02
CA TYR A 171 13.78 -19.00 32.26
C TYR A 171 12.80 -18.86 33.42
N GLU A 172 12.71 -19.88 34.27
CA GLU A 172 12.06 -19.73 35.56
C GLU A 172 12.96 -18.87 36.45
N ILE A 173 12.50 -17.65 36.73
CA ILE A 173 13.17 -16.76 37.67
C ILE A 173 13.29 -17.54 38.98
N SER A 174 14.51 -17.75 39.49
CA SER A 174 14.68 -18.39 40.79
C SER A 174 13.86 -17.59 41.80
N SER A 175 13.14 -18.28 42.69
CA SER A 175 12.34 -17.62 43.72
C SER A 175 13.16 -16.59 44.51
N THR A 176 14.46 -16.84 44.66
CA THR A 176 15.44 -15.91 45.23
C THR A 176 15.54 -14.59 44.45
N LEU A 177 15.77 -14.64 43.13
CA LEU A 177 15.89 -13.42 42.31
C LEU A 177 14.57 -12.67 42.22
N ASN A 178 13.44 -13.39 42.21
CA ASN A 178 12.12 -12.77 42.22
C ASN A 178 11.85 -12.03 43.53
N ASN A 179 12.23 -12.63 44.67
CA ASN A 179 12.10 -12.00 45.98
C ASN A 179 13.04 -10.78 46.11
N GLU A 180 14.30 -10.88 45.67
CA GLU A 180 15.22 -9.74 45.65
C GLU A 180 14.67 -8.57 44.79
N CYS A 181 14.10 -8.87 43.63
CA CYS A 181 13.44 -7.85 42.80
C CYS A 181 12.24 -7.22 43.51
N LEU A 182 11.43 -8.01 44.21
CA LEU A 182 10.27 -7.50 44.96
C LEU A 182 10.70 -6.62 46.14
N ASP A 183 11.78 -6.99 46.83
CA ASP A 183 12.34 -6.22 47.95
C ASP A 183 12.82 -4.84 47.44
N VAL A 184 13.58 -4.78 46.35
CA VAL A 184 14.01 -3.51 45.74
C VAL A 184 12.82 -2.66 45.26
N ILE A 185 11.79 -3.28 44.67
CA ILE A 185 10.57 -2.57 44.27
C ILE A 185 9.84 -1.99 45.49
N SER A 186 9.84 -2.70 46.62
CA SER A 186 9.22 -2.23 47.86
C SER A 186 9.95 -1.04 48.46
N GLU A 187 11.29 -1.05 48.44
CA GLU A 187 12.13 0.07 48.89
C GLU A 187 11.91 1.32 48.04
N ILE A 188 11.84 1.16 46.71
CA ILE A 188 11.56 2.28 45.79
C ILE A 188 10.16 2.86 46.05
N LYS A 189 9.15 2.04 46.35
CA LYS A 189 7.80 2.52 46.69
C LYS A 189 7.74 3.27 48.02
N LEU A 190 8.52 2.86 49.01
CA LEU A 190 8.63 3.55 50.31
C LEU A 190 9.40 4.87 50.22
N SER A 191 10.28 5.02 49.22
CA SER A 191 11.07 6.23 48.98
C SER A 191 10.37 7.34 48.18
N LYS A 192 9.14 7.11 47.69
CA LYS A 192 8.35 8.18 47.07
C LYS A 192 7.68 9.03 48.16
N PRO A 193 7.99 10.34 48.28
CA PRO A 193 7.29 11.20 49.22
C PRO A 193 5.84 11.41 48.78
N ASP A 194 4.92 11.43 49.75
CA ASP A 194 3.48 11.63 49.58
C ASP A 194 3.17 12.81 48.64
N GLU A 195 2.60 12.53 47.46
CA GLU A 195 2.00 13.54 46.57
C GLU A 195 0.66 14.08 47.15
N LYS A 196 0.68 14.63 48.37
CA LYS A 196 -0.48 15.32 48.95
C LYS A 196 -0.34 16.84 49.05
N GLU A 197 0.77 17.43 48.63
CA GLU A 197 1.01 18.88 48.83
C GLU A 197 1.09 19.74 47.55
N ASN A 198 0.48 19.32 46.43
CA ASN A 198 0.43 20.16 45.22
C ASN A 198 -0.98 20.62 44.76
N SER A 199 -2.02 20.45 45.59
CA SER A 199 -3.38 20.93 45.28
C SER A 199 -3.64 22.41 45.64
N ARG A 200 -2.61 23.23 45.93
CA ARG A 200 -2.80 24.64 46.36
C ARG A 200 -2.23 25.73 45.45
N LYS A 201 -1.75 25.42 44.24
CA LYS A 201 -1.26 26.45 43.29
C LYS A 201 -1.82 26.32 41.87
N LYS A 202 -3.14 26.10 41.73
CA LYS A 202 -3.85 26.24 40.44
C LYS A 202 -4.83 27.41 40.35
N ASN A 203 -4.67 28.42 41.22
CA ASN A 203 -5.27 29.73 41.03
C ASN A 203 -4.14 30.75 40.86
N LEU A 204 -3.80 31.08 39.61
CA LEU A 204 -3.46 32.41 39.11
C LEU A 204 -2.97 32.28 37.65
N LEU A 205 -3.74 32.87 36.72
CA LEU A 205 -3.35 33.68 35.54
C LEU A 205 -2.16 33.17 34.67
N PHE A 206 -2.26 32.93 33.37
CA PHE A 206 -3.01 33.55 32.26
C PHE A 206 -3.40 32.48 31.22
#